data_AF-A0A6C0B8B0-F1
#
_entry.id   AF-A0A6C0B8B0-F1
#
_cell.length_a   1.000
_cell.length_b   1.000
_cell.length_c   1.000
_cell.angle_alpha   90.00
_cell.angle_beta   90.00
_cell.angle_gamma   90.00
#
_symmetry.space_group_name_H-M   'P 1'
#
loop_
_entity.id
_entity.type
_entity.pdbx_description
1 polymer ?
#
loop_
_entity_poly.entity_id
_entity_poly.type
_entity_poly.pdbx_seq_one_letter_code
_entity_poly.pdbx_strand_id
1 'polypeptide(L)'
;MKRALLIGIDYLAIPSITLKGCVYDVINVRDVLTDAYDYDSITILRDDINNAATMPTRANIINNLTDIVNKSTSLDEIWIHYSGHGSQIPNKNSYTNNGLDNILVPCDFQTNGFITDKDLLAIVKNIKCKALLLFDACHSGTMCDLEWSFQYNSPISWSKIQNNKVGTIANPNICIISGCKDEQTSADAFIKADETSQGAFTNAFINGLRNYRHNVSVNQLYQYVCGYLKSNGFNQVPVLSATESTPKYNFARTISAPTVTAPTFAASKTTVTSNMRNLLQSR
;
A
#
# COMPACT_ATOMS: atom_id res chain seq x y z
N MET A 1 -18.39 -5.43 7.50
CA MET A 1 -18.15 -4.43 6.43
C MET A 1 -16.68 -4.01 6.44
N LYS A 2 -16.03 -3.93 5.28
CA LYS A 2 -14.61 -3.56 5.15
C LYS A 2 -14.45 -2.30 4.31
N ARG A 3 -13.65 -1.34 4.76
CA ARG A 3 -13.46 -0.08 4.01
C ARG A 3 -12.00 0.19 3.72
N ALA A 4 -11.73 0.77 2.55
CA ALA A 4 -10.39 1.20 2.19
C ALA A 4 -10.33 2.68 1.81
N LEU A 5 -9.21 3.33 2.14
CA LEU A 5 -8.82 4.63 1.64
C LEU A 5 -7.47 4.50 0.93
N LEU A 6 -7.44 4.74 -0.37
CA LEU A 6 -6.24 4.63 -1.20
C LEU A 6 -5.88 6.01 -1.75
N ILE A 7 -4.63 6.42 -1.60
CA ILE A 7 -4.15 7.76 -1.93
C ILE A 7 -2.91 7.61 -2.81
N GLY A 8 -3.01 7.96 -4.09
CA GLY A 8 -1.92 7.88 -5.06
C GLY A 8 -1.65 9.26 -5.65
N ILE A 9 -0.41 9.75 -5.58
CA ILE A 9 -0.07 11.11 -6.02
C ILE A 9 1.14 11.07 -6.96
N ASP A 10 0.94 11.41 -8.23
CA ASP A 10 1.99 11.48 -9.23
C ASP A 10 2.57 12.91 -9.40
N TYR A 11 1.97 13.92 -8.78
CA TYR A 11 2.37 15.34 -8.83
C TYR A 11 2.40 15.88 -10.27
N LEU A 12 1.38 15.57 -11.05
CA LEU A 12 1.31 15.89 -12.49
C LEU A 12 1.36 17.40 -12.78
N ALA A 13 0.94 18.23 -11.82
CA ALA A 13 0.98 19.68 -11.91
C ALA A 13 2.38 20.29 -11.65
N ILE A 14 3.34 19.51 -11.15
CA ILE A 14 4.66 19.99 -10.71
C ILE A 14 5.77 19.14 -11.36
N PRO A 15 6.20 19.47 -12.60
CA PRO A 15 7.12 18.65 -13.39
C PRO A 15 8.44 18.26 -12.69
N SER A 16 8.94 19.09 -11.78
CA SER A 16 10.21 18.86 -11.08
C SER A 16 10.18 17.76 -10.03
N ILE A 17 9.00 17.30 -9.61
CA ILE A 17 8.83 16.24 -8.60
C ILE A 17 7.88 15.13 -9.06
N THR A 18 7.53 15.11 -10.35
CA THR A 18 6.57 14.14 -10.88
C THR A 18 7.04 12.69 -10.69
N LEU A 19 6.13 11.84 -10.22
CA LEU A 19 6.24 10.38 -10.14
C LEU A 19 5.37 9.74 -11.23
N LYS A 20 5.49 8.43 -11.45
CA LYS A 20 4.76 7.73 -12.52
C LYS A 20 4.06 6.45 -12.09
N GLY A 21 4.19 6.06 -10.83
CA GLY A 21 3.72 4.77 -10.33
C GLY A 21 2.69 4.86 -9.21
N CYS A 22 2.54 6.01 -8.56
CA CYS A 22 1.78 6.11 -7.32
C CYS A 22 0.28 5.95 -7.54
N VAL A 23 -0.21 6.51 -8.64
CA VAL A 23 -1.60 6.30 -9.07
C VAL A 23 -1.84 4.84 -9.50
N TYR A 24 -0.85 4.19 -10.11
CA TYR A 24 -0.95 2.79 -10.53
C TYR A 24 -0.94 1.84 -9.32
N ASP A 25 -0.13 2.14 -8.30
CA ASP A 25 -0.07 1.39 -7.05
C ASP A 25 -1.44 1.27 -6.38
N VAL A 26 -2.15 2.39 -6.23
CA VAL A 26 -3.48 2.39 -5.60
C VAL A 26 -4.54 1.69 -6.44
N ILE A 27 -4.40 1.66 -7.77
CA ILE A 27 -5.27 0.88 -8.65
C ILE A 27 -5.03 -0.62 -8.43
N ASN A 28 -3.77 -1.06 -8.41
CA ASN A 28 -3.45 -2.46 -8.18
C ASN A 28 -3.91 -2.93 -6.80
N VAL A 29 -3.75 -2.09 -5.78
CA VAL A 29 -4.23 -2.40 -4.42
C VAL A 29 -5.76 -2.46 -4.41
N ARG A 30 -6.48 -1.52 -5.05
CA ARG A 30 -7.95 -1.60 -5.20
C ARG A 30 -8.37 -2.95 -5.78
N ASP A 31 -7.71 -3.39 -6.85
CA ASP A 31 -8.05 -4.64 -7.54
C ASP A 31 -7.81 -5.84 -6.64
N VAL A 32 -6.67 -5.90 -5.94
CA VAL A 32 -6.41 -6.95 -4.94
C VAL A 32 -7.45 -6.96 -3.82
N LEU A 33 -7.82 -5.80 -3.29
CA LEU A 33 -8.81 -5.69 -2.21
C LEU A 33 -10.20 -6.13 -2.65
N THR A 34 -10.58 -5.80 -3.88
CA THR A 34 -11.86 -6.19 -4.48
C THR A 34 -11.89 -7.68 -4.80
N ASP A 35 -10.86 -8.19 -5.49
CA ASP A 35 -10.86 -9.55 -6.07
C ASP A 35 -10.50 -10.67 -5.08
N ALA A 36 -9.81 -10.34 -3.99
CA ALA A 36 -9.35 -11.33 -3.02
C ALA A 36 -9.97 -11.17 -1.63
N TYR A 37 -10.38 -9.96 -1.24
CA TYR A 37 -10.68 -9.65 0.16
C TYR A 37 -12.08 -9.06 0.42
N ASP A 38 -12.96 -8.99 -0.59
CA ASP A 38 -14.34 -8.51 -0.48
C ASP A 38 -14.46 -7.12 0.16
N TYR A 39 -13.58 -6.19 -0.23
CA TYR A 39 -13.75 -4.79 0.13
C TYR A 39 -14.89 -4.18 -0.71
N ASP A 40 -15.99 -3.86 -0.06
CA ASP A 40 -17.24 -3.35 -0.67
C ASP A 40 -17.28 -1.82 -0.81
N SER A 41 -16.40 -1.12 -0.09
CA SER A 41 -16.36 0.35 -0.08
C SER A 41 -14.91 0.85 -0.08
N ILE A 42 -14.43 1.26 -1.26
CA ILE A 42 -13.07 1.79 -1.47
C ILE A 42 -13.16 3.25 -1.94
N THR A 43 -12.57 4.17 -1.17
CA THR A 43 -12.35 5.56 -1.58
C THR A 43 -10.96 5.70 -2.16
N ILE A 44 -10.83 6.35 -3.32
CA ILE A 44 -9.54 6.59 -3.98
C ILE A 44 -9.33 8.09 -4.20
N LEU A 45 -8.22 8.61 -3.71
CA LEU A 45 -7.73 9.96 -4.00
C LEU A 45 -6.56 9.87 -4.99
N ARG A 46 -6.66 10.54 -6.14
CA ARG A 46 -5.67 10.50 -7.23
C ARG A 46 -5.66 11.80 -8.05
N ASP A 47 -4.49 12.23 -8.51
CA ASP A 47 -4.29 13.53 -9.17
C ASP A 47 -4.24 13.49 -10.71
N ASP A 48 -4.47 12.33 -11.31
CA ASP A 48 -4.59 12.15 -12.77
C ASP A 48 -6.04 12.31 -13.29
N ILE A 49 -7.00 12.51 -12.39
CA ILE A 49 -8.37 12.91 -12.73
C ILE A 49 -8.62 14.32 -12.20
N ASN A 50 -9.09 15.21 -13.07
CA ASN A 50 -9.54 16.53 -12.67
C ASN A 50 -10.92 16.48 -11.98
N ASN A 51 -10.93 16.02 -10.73
CA ASN A 51 -12.10 16.00 -9.86
C ASN A 51 -11.73 16.49 -8.46
N ALA A 52 -12.27 17.65 -8.07
CA ALA A 52 -11.98 18.28 -6.78
C ALA A 52 -12.29 17.41 -5.56
N ALA A 53 -13.28 16.50 -5.65
CA ALA A 53 -13.67 15.63 -4.55
C ALA A 53 -12.68 14.47 -4.32
N THR A 54 -11.96 14.04 -5.36
CA THR A 54 -10.99 12.93 -5.31
C THR A 54 -9.55 13.40 -5.46
N MET A 55 -9.31 14.71 -5.60
CA MET A 55 -7.96 15.27 -5.65
C MET A 55 -7.26 15.03 -4.29
N PRO A 56 -6.02 14.52 -4.25
CA PRO A 56 -5.32 14.21 -3.01
C PRO A 56 -4.70 15.47 -2.37
N THR A 57 -5.55 16.47 -2.12
CA THR A 57 -5.20 17.68 -1.38
C THR A 57 -5.04 17.36 0.12
N ARG A 58 -4.33 18.23 0.85
CA ARG A 58 -4.17 18.06 2.30
C ARG A 58 -5.52 17.93 3.00
N ALA A 59 -6.48 18.79 2.62
CA ALA A 59 -7.82 18.77 3.19
C ALA A 59 -8.57 17.46 2.88
N ASN A 60 -8.54 17.00 1.62
CA ASN A 60 -9.24 15.78 1.25
C ASN A 60 -8.64 14.54 1.92
N ILE A 61 -7.31 14.46 2.04
CA ILE A 61 -6.64 13.35 2.73
C ILE A 61 -7.04 13.32 4.20
N ILE A 62 -6.92 14.45 4.91
CA ILE A 62 -7.26 14.54 6.34
C ILE A 62 -8.75 14.25 6.58
N ASN A 63 -9.64 14.78 5.74
CA ASN A 63 -11.08 14.54 5.86
C ASN A 63 -11.44 13.07 5.68
N ASN A 64 -10.88 12.41 4.66
CA ASN A 64 -11.16 10.99 4.42
C ASN A 64 -10.55 10.08 5.50
N LEU A 65 -9.34 10.39 5.99
CA LEU A 65 -8.74 9.69 7.12
C LEU A 65 -9.62 9.84 8.38
N THR A 66 -10.08 11.05 8.68
CA THR A 66 -10.92 11.31 9.84
C THR A 66 -12.26 10.57 9.73
N ASP A 67 -12.89 10.60 8.55
CA ASP A 67 -14.17 9.95 8.30
C ASP A 67 -14.10 8.41 8.44
N ILE A 68 -13.10 7.78 7.82
CA ILE A 68 -12.96 6.32 7.89
C ILE A 68 -12.66 5.85 9.32
N VAL A 69 -11.84 6.60 10.06
CA VAL A 69 -11.53 6.31 11.47
C VAL A 69 -12.75 6.50 12.37
N ASN A 70 -13.55 7.56 12.19
CA ASN A 70 -14.77 7.78 12.97
C ASN A 70 -15.80 6.66 12.77
N LYS A 71 -15.82 6.03 11.60
CA LYS A 71 -16.71 4.89 11.30
C LYS A 71 -16.19 3.55 11.82
N SER A 72 -14.92 3.48 12.24
CA SER A 72 -14.21 2.23 12.56
C SER A 72 -14.88 1.34 13.59
N THR A 73 -15.64 1.89 14.54
CA THR A 73 -16.39 1.10 15.55
C THR A 73 -17.38 0.12 14.92
N SER A 74 -17.90 0.43 13.73
CA SER A 74 -18.90 -0.38 13.01
C SER A 74 -18.31 -1.22 11.87
N LEU A 75 -16.98 -1.20 11.70
CA LEU A 75 -16.29 -1.88 10.61
C LEU A 75 -15.56 -3.12 11.13
N ASP A 76 -15.41 -4.13 10.28
CA ASP A 76 -14.59 -5.29 10.59
C ASP A 76 -13.11 -4.97 10.38
N GLU A 77 -12.84 -4.17 9.35
CA GLU A 77 -11.49 -3.91 8.87
C GLU A 77 -11.39 -2.59 8.10
N ILE A 78 -10.28 -1.88 8.31
CA ILE A 78 -9.86 -0.72 7.51
C ILE A 78 -8.54 -1.03 6.82
N TRP A 79 -8.45 -0.65 5.55
CA TRP A 79 -7.20 -0.55 4.81
C TRP A 79 -6.90 0.90 4.46
N ILE A 80 -5.69 1.38 4.73
CA ILE A 80 -5.23 2.68 4.24
C ILE A 80 -3.96 2.46 3.44
N HIS A 81 -3.89 3.03 2.25
CA HIS A 81 -2.67 3.00 1.45
C HIS A 81 -2.36 4.38 0.93
N TYR A 82 -1.13 4.82 1.14
CA TYR A 82 -0.56 5.99 0.51
C TYR A 82 0.61 5.57 -0.38
N SER A 83 0.63 6.02 -1.63
CA SER A 83 1.80 6.01 -2.51
C SER A 83 2.03 7.43 -3.02
N GLY A 84 3.24 7.94 -2.85
CA GLY A 84 3.59 9.33 -3.18
C GLY A 84 4.90 9.77 -2.51
N HIS A 85 5.19 11.07 -2.57
CA HIS A 85 6.36 11.62 -1.88
C HIS A 85 6.19 11.58 -0.36
N GLY A 86 7.31 11.28 0.31
CA GLY A 86 7.51 11.49 1.73
C GLY A 86 8.86 12.16 1.95
N SER A 87 9.00 12.89 3.04
CA SER A 87 10.22 13.62 3.37
C SER A 87 10.33 13.86 4.88
N GLN A 88 11.33 14.63 5.29
CA GLN A 88 11.56 15.05 6.67
C GLN A 88 11.73 16.55 6.75
N ILE A 89 11.08 17.18 7.74
CA ILE A 89 11.23 18.61 8.00
C ILE A 89 11.79 18.85 9.41
N PRO A 90 12.66 19.86 9.62
CA PRO A 90 13.14 20.21 10.94
C PRO A 90 11.99 20.60 11.89
N ASN A 91 11.94 19.96 13.05
CA ASN A 91 11.02 20.29 14.13
C ASN A 91 11.74 20.31 15.49
N LYS A 92 11.89 21.51 16.06
CA LYS A 92 12.52 21.70 17.38
C LYS A 92 11.76 21.04 18.53
N ASN A 93 10.49 20.71 18.33
CA ASN A 93 9.64 19.99 19.28
C ASN A 93 9.37 18.54 18.83
N SER A 94 10.26 17.96 18.00
CA SER A 94 10.10 16.57 17.58
C SER A 94 10.32 15.59 18.74
N TYR A 95 9.60 14.48 18.71
CA TYR A 95 9.81 13.34 19.61
C TYR A 95 10.86 12.36 19.07
N THR A 96 11.37 12.61 17.85
CA THR A 96 12.48 11.86 17.27
C THR A 96 13.80 12.43 17.78
N ASN A 97 14.77 11.55 18.03
CA ASN A 97 16.08 11.94 18.55
C ASN A 97 16.89 12.82 17.57
N ASN A 98 16.47 12.91 16.31
CA ASN A 98 17.12 13.70 15.27
C ASN A 98 16.49 15.10 15.08
N GLY A 99 15.40 15.43 15.78
CA GLY A 99 14.76 16.75 15.67
C GLY A 99 14.02 16.97 14.34
N LEU A 100 13.57 15.90 13.68
CA LEU A 100 12.84 15.93 12.41
C LEU A 100 11.44 15.34 12.56
N ASP A 101 10.45 15.86 11.84
CA ASP A 101 9.15 15.21 11.64
C ASP A 101 9.12 14.57 10.26
N ASN A 102 8.62 13.33 10.16
CA ASN A 102 8.34 12.73 8.85
C ASN A 102 7.05 13.31 8.30
N ILE A 103 7.01 13.51 6.98
CA ILE A 103 5.87 14.12 6.30
C ILE A 103 5.43 13.33 5.08
N LEU A 104 4.13 13.33 4.85
CA LEU A 104 3.54 13.05 3.54
C LEU A 104 3.32 14.37 2.80
N VAL A 105 3.39 14.31 1.47
CA VAL A 105 3.33 15.48 0.60
C VAL A 105 2.04 15.44 -0.23
N PRO A 106 0.97 16.17 0.18
CA PRO A 106 -0.24 16.29 -0.63
C PRO A 106 0.03 16.98 -1.98
N CYS A 107 -0.87 16.85 -2.95
CA CYS A 107 -0.66 17.47 -4.27
C CYS A 107 -0.65 19.02 -4.23
N ASP A 108 -1.21 19.62 -3.18
CA ASP A 108 -1.32 21.07 -2.97
C ASP A 108 -0.37 21.60 -1.87
N PHE A 109 0.65 20.83 -1.51
CA PHE A 109 1.56 21.13 -0.39
C PHE A 109 2.21 22.53 -0.46
N GLN A 110 2.43 23.07 -1.67
CA GLN A 110 3.02 24.39 -1.86
C GLN A 110 2.16 25.52 -1.25
N THR A 111 0.85 25.29 -1.11
CA THR A 111 -0.10 26.28 -0.58
C THR A 111 -0.69 25.86 0.76
N ASN A 112 -0.93 24.56 0.97
CA ASN A 112 -1.59 24.04 2.17
C ASN A 112 -0.67 23.27 3.12
N GLY A 113 0.62 23.16 2.79
CA GLY A 113 1.62 22.48 3.60
C GLY A 113 1.52 20.96 3.59
N PHE A 114 2.28 20.34 4.48
CA PHE A 114 2.45 18.89 4.54
C PHE A 114 1.52 18.23 5.58
N ILE A 115 1.47 16.90 5.56
CA ILE A 115 0.84 16.11 6.63
C ILE A 115 1.96 15.47 7.45
N THR A 116 2.06 15.80 8.73
CA THR A 116 3.10 15.26 9.61
C THR A 116 2.74 13.87 10.14
N ASP A 117 3.73 13.10 10.57
CA ASP A 117 3.54 11.86 11.33
C ASP A 117 2.67 12.07 12.59
N LYS A 118 2.78 13.24 13.25
CA LYS A 118 1.92 13.65 14.37
C LYS A 118 0.47 13.83 13.95
N ASP A 119 0.21 14.48 12.81
CA ASP A 119 -1.14 14.64 12.26
C ASP A 119 -1.77 13.26 11.98
N LEU A 120 -1.00 12.37 11.33
CA LEU A 120 -1.46 11.01 11.03
C LEU A 120 -1.72 10.22 12.30
N LEU A 121 -0.76 10.21 13.24
CA LEU A 121 -0.88 9.48 14.49
C LEU A 121 -2.07 9.97 15.33
N ALA A 122 -2.32 11.28 15.36
CA ALA A 122 -3.46 11.87 16.05
C ALA A 122 -4.79 11.32 15.55
N ILE A 123 -4.88 10.93 14.27
CA ILE A 123 -6.06 10.32 13.66
C ILE A 123 -6.04 8.80 13.87
N VAL A 124 -4.97 8.12 13.43
CA VAL A 124 -4.85 6.64 13.36
C VAL A 124 -4.99 5.97 14.73
N LYS A 125 -4.50 6.61 15.81
CA LYS A 125 -4.63 6.06 17.18
C LYS A 125 -6.08 5.87 17.63
N ASN A 126 -7.05 6.48 16.95
CA ASN A 126 -8.47 6.38 17.30
C ASN A 126 -9.21 5.24 16.59
N ILE A 127 -8.56 4.51 15.68
CA ILE A 127 -9.17 3.34 15.01
C ILE A 127 -9.63 2.33 16.06
N LYS A 128 -10.85 1.80 15.91
CA LYS A 128 -11.45 0.82 16.83
C LYS A 128 -11.54 -0.61 16.29
N CYS A 129 -11.42 -0.80 14.98
CA CYS A 129 -11.42 -2.12 14.33
C CYS A 129 -10.01 -2.61 13.99
N LYS A 130 -9.91 -3.76 13.32
CA LYS A 130 -8.65 -4.22 12.73
C LYS A 130 -8.22 -3.25 11.62
N ALA A 131 -6.94 -2.90 11.53
CA ALA A 131 -6.46 -2.02 10.47
C ALA A 131 -5.06 -2.37 9.97
N LEU A 132 -4.89 -2.22 8.66
CA LEU A 132 -3.59 -2.22 7.99
C LEU A 132 -3.39 -0.90 7.26
N LEU A 133 -2.25 -0.27 7.50
CA LEU A 133 -1.84 0.93 6.79
C LEU A 133 -0.53 0.65 6.03
N LEU A 134 -0.48 1.07 4.78
CA LEU A 134 0.68 0.91 3.89
C LEU A 134 1.15 2.27 3.40
N PHE A 135 2.40 2.61 3.66
CA PHE A 135 3.02 3.85 3.19
C PHE A 135 4.15 3.54 2.22
N ASP A 136 3.90 3.66 0.92
CA ASP A 136 4.92 3.64 -0.11
C ASP A 136 5.43 5.06 -0.35
N ALA A 137 6.31 5.51 0.54
CA ALA A 137 6.88 6.84 0.53
C ALA A 137 8.30 6.83 1.10
N CYS A 138 9.18 7.71 0.61
CA CYS A 138 10.51 7.92 1.18
C CYS A 138 10.41 8.42 2.63
N HIS A 139 11.38 8.08 3.47
CA HIS A 139 11.43 8.55 4.87
C HIS A 139 10.17 8.23 5.70
N SER A 140 9.51 7.10 5.43
CA SER A 140 8.31 6.67 6.15
C SER A 140 8.58 5.69 7.29
N GLY A 141 9.85 5.37 7.58
CA GLY A 141 10.25 4.28 8.48
C GLY A 141 9.77 4.43 9.92
N THR A 142 9.58 5.66 10.38
CA THR A 142 8.99 6.02 11.68
C THR A 142 7.64 6.73 11.54
N MET A 143 7.01 6.64 10.35
CA MET A 143 5.67 7.19 10.12
C MET A 143 4.67 6.49 11.06
N CYS A 144 4.08 7.27 11.96
CA CYS A 144 3.17 6.79 13.00
C CYS A 144 3.76 5.81 14.03
N ASP A 145 5.09 5.81 14.28
CA ASP A 145 5.86 5.10 15.34
C ASP A 145 5.02 4.36 16.41
N LEU A 146 4.36 3.26 16.04
CA LEU A 146 3.50 2.50 16.96
C LEU A 146 4.36 1.87 18.06
N GLU A 147 3.74 1.35 19.12
CA GLU A 147 4.46 0.84 20.29
C GLU A 147 5.53 -0.22 19.96
N TRP A 148 5.38 -0.98 18.86
CA TRP A 148 6.36 -1.97 18.43
C TRP A 148 6.80 -1.75 16.99
N SER A 149 8.11 -1.86 16.74
CA SER A 149 8.70 -1.89 15.39
C SER A 149 9.51 -3.16 15.16
N PHE A 150 9.38 -3.70 13.96
CA PHE A 150 10.03 -4.92 13.49
C PHE A 150 10.91 -4.55 12.29
N GLN A 151 12.22 -4.72 12.43
CA GLN A 151 13.18 -4.36 11.40
C GLN A 151 13.88 -5.59 10.83
N TYR A 152 13.92 -5.66 9.51
CA TYR A 152 14.69 -6.65 8.78
C TYR A 152 16.19 -6.32 8.82
N ASN A 153 17.01 -7.33 9.19
CA ASN A 153 18.46 -7.25 9.10
C ASN A 153 18.98 -8.20 8.00
N SER A 154 18.49 -9.45 8.00
CA SER A 154 18.85 -10.48 7.02
C SER A 154 17.75 -11.55 6.92
N PRO A 155 17.77 -12.45 5.92
CA PRO A 155 16.72 -13.48 5.76
C PRO A 155 16.43 -14.30 7.03
N ILE A 156 17.39 -14.39 7.94
CA ILE A 156 17.30 -15.14 9.20
C ILE A 156 17.43 -14.26 10.46
N SER A 157 17.48 -12.93 10.33
CA SER A 157 17.71 -12.01 11.45
C SER A 157 16.79 -10.79 11.41
N TRP A 158 16.15 -10.52 12.54
CA TRP A 158 15.15 -9.48 12.71
C TRP A 158 15.29 -8.84 14.09
N SER A 159 15.08 -7.53 14.16
CA SER A 159 15.05 -6.79 15.42
C SER A 159 13.60 -6.49 15.80
N LYS A 160 13.24 -6.74 17.06
CA LYS A 160 11.98 -6.29 17.67
C LYS A 160 12.29 -5.17 18.66
N ILE A 161 11.68 -4.01 18.45
CA ILE A 161 11.96 -2.78 19.21
C ILE A 161 10.65 -2.31 19.83
N GLN A 162 10.66 -2.01 21.13
CA GLN A 162 9.55 -1.32 21.79
C GLN A 162 9.82 0.19 21.76
N ASN A 163 8.90 0.95 21.19
CA ASN A 163 8.97 2.40 21.08
C ASN A 163 8.20 3.02 22.26
N ASN A 164 8.92 3.74 23.13
CA ASN A 164 8.29 4.43 24.28
C ASN A 164 7.76 5.83 23.94
N LYS A 165 7.67 6.18 22.64
CA LYS A 165 7.36 7.55 22.19
C LYS A 165 5.86 7.84 22.11
N VAL A 166 5.08 6.84 21.72
CA VAL A 166 3.65 6.95 21.55
C VAL A 166 3.04 6.20 22.73
N GLY A 167 2.40 6.94 23.65
CA GLY A 167 1.71 6.30 24.77
C GLY A 167 0.75 5.21 24.31
N THR A 168 0.40 4.28 25.19
CA THR A 168 -0.35 3.07 24.85
C THR A 168 -1.59 3.36 24.01
N ILE A 169 -1.65 2.79 22.80
CA ILE A 169 -2.82 2.84 21.93
C ILE A 169 -3.77 1.73 22.34
N ALA A 170 -5.02 2.06 22.67
CA ALA A 170 -5.98 1.11 23.23
C ALA A 170 -6.38 -0.03 22.27
N ASN A 171 -6.28 0.18 20.96
CA ASN A 171 -6.61 -0.85 19.97
C ASN A 171 -5.37 -1.71 19.67
N PRO A 172 -5.40 -3.03 19.95
CA PRO A 172 -4.25 -3.91 19.74
C PRO A 172 -4.10 -4.40 18.29
N ASN A 173 -5.01 -4.05 17.37
CA ASN A 173 -5.10 -4.64 16.04
C ASN A 173 -4.72 -3.70 14.89
N ILE A 174 -3.76 -2.79 15.11
CA ILE A 174 -3.27 -1.87 14.07
C ILE A 174 -1.86 -2.30 13.65
N CYS A 175 -1.68 -2.50 12.34
CA CYS A 175 -0.39 -2.75 11.70
C CYS A 175 -0.12 -1.67 10.66
N ILE A 176 1.14 -1.22 10.59
CA ILE A 176 1.62 -0.24 9.62
C ILE A 176 2.85 -0.84 8.95
N ILE A 177 2.90 -0.82 7.62
CA ILE A 177 4.12 -1.15 6.88
C ILE A 177 4.53 0.04 6.04
N SER A 178 5.72 0.54 6.32
CA SER A 178 6.35 1.64 5.61
C SER A 178 7.39 1.10 4.64
N GLY A 179 7.45 1.66 3.43
CA GLY A 179 8.28 1.15 2.32
C GLY A 179 9.79 1.33 2.52
N CYS A 180 10.21 2.18 3.46
CA CYS A 180 11.61 2.56 3.61
C CYS A 180 11.96 2.98 5.04
N LYS A 181 13.22 2.78 5.48
CA LYS A 181 13.74 3.38 6.72
C LYS A 181 13.91 4.90 6.58
N ASP A 182 13.94 5.63 7.70
CA ASP A 182 14.07 7.10 7.76
C ASP A 182 15.29 7.67 7.03
N GLU A 183 16.33 6.88 6.81
CA GLU A 183 17.60 7.31 6.22
C GLU A 183 17.69 7.00 4.71
N GLN A 184 16.60 6.49 4.11
CA GLN A 184 16.62 5.92 2.76
C GLN A 184 15.49 6.47 1.85
N THR A 185 15.77 6.49 0.54
CA THR A 185 14.83 6.86 -0.52
C THR A 185 14.09 5.61 -1.06
N SER A 186 12.78 5.70 -1.24
CA SER A 186 11.95 4.70 -1.97
C SER A 186 12.18 4.80 -3.48
N ALA A 187 12.06 3.69 -4.20
CA ALA A 187 12.35 3.60 -5.63
C ALA A 187 11.13 3.11 -6.44
N ASP A 188 10.96 3.70 -7.62
CA ASP A 188 10.07 3.19 -8.66
C ASP A 188 10.69 1.94 -9.32
N ALA A 189 9.88 0.89 -9.51
CA ALA A 189 10.19 -0.30 -10.30
C ALA A 189 9.52 -0.22 -11.67
N PHE A 190 10.29 -0.40 -12.75
CA PHE A 190 9.72 -0.55 -14.09
C PHE A 190 9.33 -2.01 -14.35
N ILE A 191 8.04 -2.31 -14.54
CA ILE A 191 7.57 -3.65 -14.88
C ILE A 191 7.53 -3.80 -16.40
N LYS A 192 8.51 -4.50 -16.96
CA LYS A 192 8.63 -4.74 -18.42
C LYS A 192 7.42 -5.42 -19.06
N ALA A 193 6.66 -6.21 -18.30
CA ALA A 193 5.50 -6.92 -18.81
C ALA A 193 4.30 -5.99 -19.10
N ASP A 194 4.20 -4.89 -18.36
CA ASP A 194 3.05 -3.97 -18.40
C ASP A 194 3.43 -2.57 -18.91
N GLU A 195 4.71 -2.32 -19.20
CA GLU A 195 5.28 -1.00 -19.57
C GLU A 195 5.01 0.13 -18.54
N THR A 196 4.67 -0.21 -17.29
CA THR A 196 4.34 0.75 -16.22
C THR A 196 5.45 0.92 -15.17
N SER A 197 5.60 2.13 -14.65
CA SER A 197 6.32 2.40 -13.38
C SER A 197 5.40 2.03 -12.21
N GLN A 198 5.89 1.36 -11.17
CA GLN A 198 5.15 0.99 -9.96
C GLN A 198 6.03 1.19 -8.74
N GLY A 199 5.47 1.55 -7.59
CA GLY A 199 6.22 1.60 -6.34
C GLY A 199 6.82 0.23 -6.04
N ALA A 200 8.14 0.15 -5.84
CA ALA A 200 8.80 -1.13 -5.67
C ALA A 200 8.31 -1.87 -4.41
N PHE A 201 7.94 -1.13 -3.35
CA PHE A 201 7.36 -1.71 -2.14
C PHE A 201 5.95 -2.25 -2.40
N THR A 202 5.06 -1.45 -3.01
CA THR A 202 3.69 -1.88 -3.32
C THR A 202 3.68 -3.11 -4.22
N ASN A 203 4.53 -3.13 -5.26
CA ASN A 203 4.69 -4.29 -6.13
C ASN A 203 5.19 -5.52 -5.35
N ALA A 204 6.21 -5.38 -4.51
CA ALA A 204 6.71 -6.49 -3.68
C ALA A 204 5.64 -7.03 -2.72
N PHE A 205 4.83 -6.14 -2.14
CA PHE A 205 3.71 -6.48 -1.26
C PHE A 205 2.64 -7.30 -1.99
N ILE A 206 2.18 -6.82 -3.15
CA ILE A 206 1.20 -7.54 -3.98
C ILE A 206 1.77 -8.88 -4.47
N ASN A 207 3.05 -8.91 -4.85
CA ASN A 207 3.72 -10.14 -5.26
C ASN A 207 3.75 -11.17 -4.13
N GLY A 208 4.05 -10.74 -2.90
CA GLY A 208 3.99 -11.59 -1.72
C GLY A 208 2.59 -12.13 -1.45
N LEU A 209 1.56 -11.29 -1.53
CA LEU A 209 0.17 -11.75 -1.40
C LEU A 209 -0.16 -12.83 -2.44
N ARG A 210 0.21 -12.61 -3.70
CA ARG A 210 0.00 -13.60 -4.78
C ARG A 210 0.78 -14.90 -4.54
N ASN A 211 2.04 -14.80 -4.12
CA ASN A 211 2.91 -15.95 -3.81
C ASN A 211 2.29 -16.87 -2.75
N TYR A 212 1.70 -16.29 -1.70
CA TYR A 212 1.00 -17.04 -0.65
C TYR A 212 -0.48 -17.27 -0.95
N ARG A 213 -0.92 -17.09 -2.21
CA ARG A 213 -2.32 -17.28 -2.63
C ARG A 213 -3.31 -16.52 -1.75
N HIS A 214 -2.95 -15.30 -1.34
CA HIS A 214 -3.72 -14.41 -0.50
C HIS A 214 -4.02 -14.94 0.92
N ASN A 215 -3.26 -15.94 1.38
CA ASN A 215 -3.41 -16.57 2.70
C ASN A 215 -2.07 -16.56 3.44
N VAL A 216 -1.82 -15.49 4.20
CA VAL A 216 -0.51 -15.24 4.84
C VAL A 216 -0.65 -14.35 6.07
N SER A 217 0.20 -14.54 7.07
CA SER A 217 0.29 -13.60 8.20
C SER A 217 1.06 -12.33 7.83
N VAL A 218 0.77 -11.21 8.49
CA VAL A 218 1.51 -9.95 8.28
C VAL A 218 3.00 -10.10 8.48
N ASN A 219 3.42 -10.93 9.44
CA ASN A 219 4.83 -11.20 9.71
C ASN A 219 5.48 -11.92 8.52
N GLN A 220 4.88 -13.01 8.03
CA GLN A 220 5.42 -13.76 6.89
C GLN A 220 5.43 -12.91 5.61
N LEU A 221 4.38 -12.12 5.38
CA LEU A 221 4.33 -11.24 4.22
C LEU A 221 5.40 -10.15 4.30
N TYR A 222 5.55 -9.49 5.44
CA TYR A 222 6.62 -8.51 5.67
C TYR A 222 8.00 -9.12 5.38
N GLN A 223 8.24 -10.34 5.85
CA GLN A 223 9.51 -11.03 5.59
C GLN A 223 9.75 -11.28 4.10
N TYR A 224 8.70 -11.71 3.39
CA TYR A 224 8.75 -11.89 1.95
C TYR A 224 9.07 -10.59 1.22
N VAL A 225 8.39 -9.49 1.57
CA VAL A 225 8.58 -8.18 0.94
C VAL A 225 10.02 -7.71 1.11
N CYS A 226 10.58 -7.78 2.31
CA CYS A 226 11.96 -7.42 2.58
C CYS A 226 12.97 -8.28 1.79
N GLY A 227 12.72 -9.59 1.69
CA GLY A 227 13.52 -10.50 0.87
C GLY A 227 13.44 -10.17 -0.62
N TYR A 228 12.22 -9.98 -1.13
CA TYR A 228 11.94 -9.64 -2.54
C TYR A 228 12.68 -8.36 -2.95
N LEU A 229 12.56 -7.30 -2.15
CA LEU A 229 13.20 -6.02 -2.44
C LEU A 229 14.73 -6.15 -2.51
N LYS A 230 15.32 -6.80 -1.51
CA LYS A 230 16.78 -7.04 -1.48
C LYS A 230 17.25 -7.88 -2.66
N SER A 231 16.54 -8.97 -3.00
CA SER A 231 16.89 -9.85 -4.11
C SER A 231 16.75 -9.19 -5.48
N ASN A 232 15.90 -8.18 -5.62
CA ASN A 232 15.74 -7.39 -6.84
C ASN A 232 16.62 -6.12 -6.86
N GLY A 233 17.55 -5.97 -5.90
CA GLY A 233 18.53 -4.88 -5.90
C GLY A 233 17.99 -3.54 -5.40
N PHE A 234 16.83 -3.51 -4.75
CA PHE A 234 16.31 -2.29 -4.13
C PHE A 234 17.02 -2.03 -2.79
N ASN A 235 17.41 -0.77 -2.57
CA ASN A 235 18.09 -0.34 -1.34
C ASN A 235 17.14 -0.14 -0.16
N GLN A 236 15.85 0.07 -0.45
CA GLN A 236 14.84 0.34 0.56
C GLN A 236 14.60 -0.88 1.46
N VAL A 237 14.55 -0.64 2.76
CA VAL A 237 14.23 -1.65 3.76
C VAL A 237 12.92 -1.27 4.44
N PRO A 238 11.81 -1.99 4.17
CA PRO A 238 10.55 -1.72 4.82
C PRO A 238 10.62 -1.89 6.34
N VAL A 239 9.71 -1.22 7.05
CA VAL A 239 9.54 -1.35 8.49
C VAL A 239 8.10 -1.73 8.77
N LEU A 240 7.89 -2.77 9.58
CA LEU A 240 6.58 -3.12 10.14
C LEU A 240 6.48 -2.51 11.54
N SER A 241 5.45 -1.71 11.78
CA SER A 241 5.08 -1.22 13.10
C SER A 241 3.73 -1.75 13.51
N ALA A 242 3.53 -2.02 14.80
CA ALA A 242 2.29 -2.56 15.33
C ALA A 242 2.01 -2.03 16.74
N THR A 243 0.74 -2.04 17.12
CA THR A 243 0.30 -1.74 18.49
C THR A 243 0.66 -2.86 19.47
N GLU A 244 0.95 -4.06 18.97
CA GLU A 244 1.25 -5.24 19.78
C GLU A 244 2.58 -5.88 19.42
N SER A 245 3.23 -6.48 20.42
CA SER A 245 4.55 -7.13 20.27
C SER A 245 4.51 -8.41 19.41
N THR A 246 3.31 -8.91 19.13
CA THR A 246 3.05 -10.09 18.31
C THR A 246 1.82 -9.82 17.43
N PRO A 247 1.97 -9.08 16.32
CA PRO A 247 0.83 -8.68 15.50
C PRO A 247 0.13 -9.90 14.89
N LYS A 248 -1.20 -9.96 15.06
CA LYS A 248 -2.05 -11.09 14.63
C LYS A 248 -2.82 -10.83 13.33
N TYR A 249 -2.40 -9.83 12.56
CA TYR A 249 -3.06 -9.51 11.30
C TYR A 249 -2.79 -10.62 10.27
N ASN A 250 -3.86 -11.21 9.74
CA ASN A 250 -3.79 -12.25 8.72
C ASN A 250 -4.57 -11.82 7.48
N PHE A 251 -3.94 -12.00 6.33
CA PHE A 251 -4.59 -11.93 5.04
C PHE A 251 -5.21 -13.29 4.77
N ALA A 252 -6.51 -13.30 4.53
CA ALA A 252 -7.25 -14.51 4.16
C ALA A 252 -8.17 -14.18 2.99
N ARG A 253 -8.04 -14.94 1.91
CA ARG A 253 -8.89 -14.78 0.74
C ARG A 253 -10.33 -15.09 1.13
N THR A 254 -11.25 -14.19 0.86
CA THR A 254 -12.68 -14.35 1.21
C THR A 254 -13.53 -14.80 0.03
N ILE A 255 -13.07 -14.55 -1.20
CA ILE A 255 -13.73 -15.01 -2.43
C ILE A 255 -13.19 -16.39 -2.81
N SER A 256 -14.08 -17.38 -2.92
CA SER A 256 -13.73 -18.67 -3.53
C SER A 256 -13.23 -18.44 -4.96
N ALA A 257 -12.14 -19.09 -5.37
CA ALA A 257 -11.68 -19.00 -6.75
C ALA A 257 -12.87 -19.24 -7.70
N PRO A 258 -13.04 -18.47 -8.78
CA PRO A 258 -14.08 -18.76 -9.76
C PRO A 258 -13.99 -20.24 -10.09
N THR A 259 -15.12 -20.95 -10.05
CA THR A 259 -15.17 -22.31 -10.56
C THR A 259 -14.90 -22.20 -12.05
N VAL A 260 -13.64 -22.29 -12.45
CA VAL A 260 -13.26 -22.38 -13.85
C VAL A 260 -13.76 -23.75 -14.27
N THR A 261 -14.98 -23.79 -14.81
CA THR A 261 -15.34 -24.87 -15.71
C THR A 261 -14.30 -24.78 -16.82
N ALA A 262 -13.44 -25.80 -16.90
CA ALA A 262 -12.48 -25.90 -17.99
C ALA A 262 -13.25 -25.64 -19.29
N PRO A 263 -12.76 -24.77 -20.19
CA PRO A 263 -13.42 -24.57 -21.46
C PRO A 263 -13.62 -25.95 -22.09
N THR A 264 -14.88 -26.33 -22.30
CA THR A 264 -15.21 -27.51 -23.06
C THR A 264 -14.76 -27.24 -24.48
N PHE A 265 -13.54 -27.66 -24.80
CA PHE A 265 -13.10 -27.74 -26.18
C PHE A 265 -14.07 -28.68 -26.88
N ALA A 266 -14.98 -28.11 -27.68
CA ALA A 266 -15.88 -28.88 -28.50
C ALA A 266 -15.02 -29.80 -29.37
N ALA A 267 -15.09 -31.10 -29.10
CA ALA A 267 -14.46 -32.12 -29.92
C ALA A 267 -15.27 -32.29 -31.22
N SER A 268 -15.39 -31.24 -32.04
CA SER A 268 -15.80 -31.39 -33.42
C SER A 268 -14.55 -31.38 -34.30
N LYS A 269 -13.87 -32.53 -34.34
CA LYS A 269 -13.19 -32.92 -35.58
C LYS A 269 -14.27 -33.02 -36.64
N THR A 270 -14.40 -32.00 -37.48
CA THR A 270 -15.00 -31.94 -38.83
C THR A 270 -15.46 -30.49 -39.01
N THR A 271 -15.11 -29.83 -40.13
CA THR A 271 -15.45 -28.44 -40.53
C THR A 271 -14.33 -27.37 -40.38
N VAL A 272 -13.05 -27.74 -40.44
CA VAL A 272 -11.97 -26.78 -40.78
C VAL A 272 -11.29 -27.12 -42.12
N THR A 273 -11.49 -28.32 -42.67
CA THR A 273 -10.84 -28.76 -43.92
C THR A 273 -11.57 -28.41 -45.21
N SER A 274 -12.84 -27.97 -45.17
CA SER A 274 -13.57 -27.53 -46.38
C SER A 274 -13.27 -26.09 -46.79
N ASN A 275 -13.04 -25.19 -45.82
CA ASN A 275 -12.85 -23.77 -46.10
C ASN A 275 -11.41 -23.38 -46.51
N MET A 276 -10.40 -24.24 -46.25
CA MET A 276 -9.03 -24.01 -46.73
C MET A 276 -8.77 -24.50 -48.16
N ARG A 277 -9.56 -25.44 -48.71
CA ARG A 277 -9.38 -25.91 -50.10
C ARG A 277 -9.87 -24.91 -51.14
N ASN A 278 -10.95 -24.18 -50.85
CA ASN A 278 -11.51 -23.21 -51.80
C ASN A 278 -10.71 -21.89 -51.86
N LEU A 279 -9.86 -21.59 -50.86
CA LEU A 279 -9.00 -20.40 -50.88
C LEU A 279 -7.64 -20.60 -51.57
N LEU A 280 -7.25 -21.84 -51.90
CA LEU A 280 -5.96 -22.16 -52.50
C LEU A 280 -6.05 -22.61 -53.97
N GLN A 281 -7.25 -22.58 -54.59
CA GLN A 281 -7.46 -22.86 -56.02
C GLN A 281 -7.88 -21.63 -56.84
N SER A 282 -7.79 -20.42 -56.28
CA SER A 282 -8.08 -19.14 -56.97
C SER A 282 -6.85 -18.23 -57.12
N ARG A 283 -5.65 -18.82 -57.22
CA ARG A 283 -4.44 -18.14 -57.69
C ARG A 283 -3.80 -18.94 -58.80
#